data_AF-A0A2V6CZI7-F1
#
_entry.id   AF-A0A2V6CZI7-F1
#
_cell.length_a   1.000
_cell.length_b   1.000
_cell.length_c   1.000
_cell.angle_alpha   90.00
_cell.angle_beta   90.00
_cell.angle_gamma   90.00
#
_symmetry.space_group_name_H-M   'P 1'
#
loop_
_entity.id
_entity.type
_entity.pdbx_description
1 polymer ?
#
loop_
_entity_poly.entity_id
_entity_poly.type
_entity_poly.pdbx_seq_one_letter_code
_entity_poly.pdbx_strand_id
1 'polypeptide(L)'
;MAKKAKSARLTLLGRSEARVPASPAEARLETFPNPARRNYRIHFETSDFTSLCPITGQADFAKIEIDYIPNKLCVESKSLKFYLASFRNERGFNEAITNRILDDFIRACEPREANITASFSARGGIALMVRASFPDHPKGRGSVEPAKSDGSAGRRPTARR
;
A
#
# COMPACT_ATOMS: atom_id res chain seq x y z
N MET A 1 -14.96 27.90 13.29
CA MET A 1 -13.91 28.36 12.37
C MET A 1 -13.28 27.15 11.69
N ALA A 2 -13.49 26.96 10.37
CA ALA A 2 -12.94 25.81 9.66
C ALA A 2 -11.47 26.05 9.32
N LYS A 3 -10.55 25.25 9.87
CA LYS A 3 -9.15 25.20 9.44
C LYS A 3 -9.13 24.90 7.93
N LYS A 4 -8.65 25.86 7.14
CA LYS A 4 -8.42 25.75 5.70
C LYS A 4 -7.46 24.57 5.49
N ALA A 5 -7.89 23.52 4.79
CA ALA A 5 -7.03 22.37 4.50
C ALA A 5 -5.80 22.86 3.73
N LYS A 6 -4.60 22.67 4.29
CA LYS A 6 -3.36 23.01 3.60
C LYS A 6 -3.14 21.99 2.50
N SER A 7 -3.58 22.29 1.27
CA SER A 7 -3.09 21.56 0.11
C SER A 7 -1.58 21.82 0.02
N ALA A 8 -0.77 20.79 0.18
CA ALA A 8 0.65 20.89 -0.12
C ALA A 8 0.80 21.28 -1.60
N ARG A 9 1.72 22.20 -1.91
CA ARG A 9 2.10 22.50 -3.30
C ARG A 9 2.65 21.22 -3.90
N LEU A 10 2.05 20.72 -4.98
CA LEU A 10 2.58 19.54 -5.69
C LEU A 10 3.96 19.90 -6.25
N THR A 11 5.01 19.24 -5.75
CA THR A 11 6.40 19.49 -6.15
C THR A 11 6.96 18.39 -7.01
N LEU A 12 6.38 17.18 -6.97
CA LEU A 12 6.85 16.03 -7.73
C LEU A 12 6.18 15.91 -9.11
N LEU A 13 4.89 16.23 -9.22
CA LEU A 13 4.15 16.11 -10.46
C LEU A 13 4.69 17.05 -11.55
N GLY A 14 4.83 16.56 -12.79
CA GLY A 14 5.33 17.33 -13.93
C GLY A 14 6.86 17.52 -14.00
N ARG A 15 7.63 17.02 -13.03
CA ARG A 15 9.11 17.10 -13.03
C ARG A 15 9.78 15.77 -13.36
N SER A 16 10.52 15.70 -14.46
CA SER A 16 11.22 14.48 -14.89
C SER A 16 12.47 14.18 -14.05
N GLU A 17 13.14 15.17 -13.48
CA GLU A 17 14.41 14.98 -12.74
C GLU A 17 14.21 14.61 -11.26
N ALA A 18 12.96 14.47 -10.80
CA ALA A 18 12.67 14.14 -9.42
C ALA A 18 13.24 12.76 -9.06
N ARG A 19 14.10 12.72 -8.03
CA ARG A 19 14.74 11.47 -7.55
C ARG A 19 13.87 10.79 -6.50
N VAL A 20 13.94 9.46 -6.46
CA VAL A 20 13.33 8.68 -5.39
C VAL A 20 14.07 8.99 -4.08
N PRO A 21 13.37 9.30 -2.98
CA PRO A 21 13.98 9.53 -1.66
C PRO A 21 14.79 8.32 -1.19
N ALA A 22 15.84 8.55 -0.39
CA ALA A 22 16.72 7.48 0.08
C ALA A 22 16.07 6.58 1.14
N SER A 23 15.08 7.11 1.87
CA SER A 23 14.32 6.40 2.90
C SER A 23 12.88 6.90 2.98
N PRO A 24 11.96 6.13 3.60
CA PRO A 24 10.59 6.57 3.80
C PRO A 24 10.47 7.74 4.79
N ALA A 25 11.49 8.01 5.61
CA ALA A 25 11.52 9.17 6.50
C ALA A 25 11.76 10.49 5.74
N GLU A 26 12.45 10.43 4.61
CA GLU A 26 12.69 11.56 3.72
C GLU A 26 11.59 11.73 2.67
N ALA A 27 10.85 10.66 2.39
CA ALA A 27 9.75 10.69 1.45
C ALA A 27 8.58 11.50 1.96
N ARG A 28 7.88 12.17 1.03
CA ARG A 28 6.69 12.96 1.33
C ARG A 28 5.55 12.54 0.43
N LEU A 29 4.44 12.15 1.04
CA LEU A 29 3.16 12.03 0.34
C LEU A 29 2.61 13.43 0.08
N GLU A 30 2.43 13.75 -1.19
CA GLU A 30 1.79 14.98 -1.62
C GLU A 30 0.29 14.75 -1.76
N THR A 31 -0.49 15.81 -1.58
CA THR A 31 -1.95 15.75 -1.62
C THR A 31 -2.54 16.90 -2.39
N PHE A 32 -3.72 16.70 -2.95
CA PHE A 32 -4.52 17.73 -3.60
C PHE A 32 -5.96 17.74 -3.04
N PRO A 33 -6.72 18.84 -3.23
CA PRO A 33 -8.08 18.93 -2.72
C PRO A 33 -9.00 17.84 -3.30
N ASN A 34 -9.80 17.22 -2.46
CA ASN A 34 -10.83 16.27 -2.89
C ASN A 34 -11.84 16.98 -3.83
N PRO A 35 -12.01 16.52 -5.09
CA PRO A 35 -12.88 17.19 -6.07
C PRO A 35 -14.37 16.92 -5.87
N ALA A 36 -14.77 15.96 -5.03
CA ALA A 36 -16.16 15.56 -4.86
C ALA A 36 -16.63 15.69 -3.40
N ARG A 37 -17.90 16.06 -3.22
CA ARG A 37 -18.53 16.17 -1.88
C ARG A 37 -19.08 14.84 -1.34
N ARG A 38 -19.27 13.84 -2.21
CA ARG A 38 -19.83 12.52 -1.85
C ARG A 38 -18.71 11.57 -1.42
N ASN A 39 -19.06 10.50 -0.70
CA ASN A 39 -18.12 9.42 -0.46
C ASN A 39 -17.88 8.64 -1.76
N TYR A 40 -16.63 8.32 -2.04
CA TYR A 40 -16.18 7.41 -3.08
C TYR A 40 -14.90 6.73 -2.62
N ARG A 41 -14.59 5.56 -3.16
CA ARG A 41 -13.39 4.81 -2.80
C ARG A 41 -12.35 4.96 -3.90
N ILE A 42 -11.10 5.22 -3.51
CA ILE A 42 -9.93 5.18 -4.38
C ILE A 42 -9.14 3.94 -4.01
N HIS A 43 -8.80 3.16 -5.03
CA HIS A 43 -7.95 1.98 -4.92
C HIS A 43 -6.62 2.23 -5.64
N PHE A 44 -5.51 2.10 -4.91
CA PHE A 44 -4.18 2.02 -5.50
C PHE A 44 -3.64 0.61 -5.35
N GLU A 45 -2.96 0.12 -6.39
CA GLU A 45 -2.28 -1.17 -6.38
C GLU A 45 -0.89 -1.02 -6.98
N THR A 46 0.08 -1.73 -6.40
CA THR A 46 1.38 -1.95 -7.03
C THR A 46 1.95 -3.30 -6.62
N SER A 47 2.65 -3.96 -7.56
CA SER A 47 3.43 -5.17 -7.30
C SER A 47 4.95 -4.89 -7.22
N ASP A 48 5.35 -3.62 -7.30
CA ASP A 48 6.76 -3.21 -7.35
C ASP A 48 7.34 -2.85 -5.97
N PHE A 49 6.62 -3.19 -4.89
CA PHE A 49 7.08 -2.88 -3.54
C PHE A 49 8.15 -3.87 -3.07
N THR A 50 9.22 -3.33 -2.49
CA THR A 50 10.23 -4.13 -1.81
C THR A 50 10.83 -3.40 -0.61
N SER A 51 11.28 -4.18 0.37
CA SER A 51 11.97 -3.73 1.58
C SER A 51 12.99 -4.79 2.03
N LEU A 52 13.69 -4.56 3.14
CA LEU A 52 14.68 -5.49 3.67
C LEU A 52 14.26 -6.10 5.00
N CYS A 53 14.49 -7.39 5.15
CA CYS A 53 14.36 -8.08 6.42
C CYS A 53 15.37 -7.52 7.43
N PRO A 54 14.95 -7.18 8.66
CA PRO A 54 15.84 -6.57 9.64
C PRO A 54 16.91 -7.54 10.12
N ILE A 55 16.63 -8.85 10.11
CA ILE A 55 17.55 -9.89 10.60
C ILE A 55 18.53 -10.34 9.52
N THR A 56 18.02 -10.75 8.35
CA THR A 56 18.86 -11.37 7.30
C THR A 56 19.34 -10.37 6.25
N GLY A 57 18.71 -9.20 6.14
CA GLY A 57 18.97 -8.24 5.07
C GLY A 57 18.53 -8.70 3.68
N GLN A 58 17.84 -9.83 3.56
CA GLN A 58 17.25 -10.26 2.30
C GLN A 58 16.08 -9.36 1.92
N ALA A 59 15.86 -9.20 0.61
CA ALA A 59 14.72 -8.46 0.09
C ALA A 59 13.40 -9.19 0.37
N ASP A 60 12.41 -8.44 0.82
CA ASP A 60 11.00 -8.80 0.90
C ASP A 60 10.28 -8.11 -0.25
N PHE A 61 9.45 -8.84 -1.00
CA PHE A 61 8.65 -8.31 -2.09
C PHE A 61 7.17 -8.44 -1.74
N ALA A 62 6.36 -7.44 -2.07
CA ALA A 62 4.93 -7.48 -1.79
C ALA A 62 4.09 -6.84 -2.89
N LYS A 63 2.86 -7.35 -3.03
CA LYS A 63 1.76 -6.59 -3.61
C LYS A 63 1.17 -5.70 -2.53
N ILE A 64 1.11 -4.39 -2.78
CA ILE A 64 0.51 -3.40 -1.88
C ILE A 64 -0.80 -2.91 -2.50
N GLU A 65 -1.87 -3.01 -1.73
CA GLU A 65 -3.20 -2.50 -2.05
C GLU A 65 -3.60 -1.45 -1.01
N ILE A 66 -4.04 -0.28 -1.47
CA ILE A 66 -4.47 0.85 -0.64
C ILE A 66 -5.88 1.25 -1.05
N ASP A 67 -6.84 0.98 -0.17
CA ASP A 67 -8.25 1.33 -0.36
C ASP A 67 -8.66 2.41 0.63
N TYR A 68 -9.02 3.59 0.16
CA TYR A 68 -9.42 4.68 1.06
C TYR A 68 -10.59 5.50 0.55
N ILE A 69 -11.30 6.11 1.50
CA ILE A 69 -12.33 7.12 1.24
C ILE A 69 -11.74 8.48 1.65
N PRO A 70 -11.47 9.39 0.71
CA PRO A 70 -10.87 10.68 1.03
C PRO A 70 -11.83 11.55 1.87
N ASN A 71 -11.24 12.36 2.75
CA ASN A 71 -11.96 13.45 3.41
C ASN A 71 -11.82 14.73 2.58
N LYS A 72 -10.90 15.63 2.96
CA LYS A 72 -10.66 16.90 2.26
C LYS A 72 -9.55 16.80 1.22
N LEU A 73 -8.70 15.78 1.32
CA LEU A 73 -7.49 15.62 0.53
C LEU A 73 -7.45 14.23 -0.11
N CYS A 74 -6.93 14.18 -1.33
CA CYS A 74 -6.56 12.96 -2.04
C CYS A 74 -5.04 12.88 -2.13
N VAL A 75 -4.49 11.67 -2.04
CA VAL A 75 -3.05 11.42 -2.25
C VAL A 75 -2.70 11.49 -3.73
N GLU A 76 -1.60 12.17 -4.06
CA GLU A 76 -1.06 12.28 -5.41
C GLU A 76 -0.23 11.02 -5.77
N SER A 77 -0.53 10.40 -6.90
CA SER A 77 -0.03 9.05 -7.22
C SER A 77 1.47 8.97 -7.49
N LYS A 78 2.12 10.02 -8.03
CA LYS A 78 3.57 10.03 -8.21
C LYS A 78 4.31 10.10 -6.88
N SER A 79 3.83 10.91 -5.94
CA SER A 79 4.38 10.99 -4.58
C SER A 79 4.21 9.67 -3.83
N LEU A 80 3.07 8.98 -4.01
CA LEU A 80 2.85 7.64 -3.46
C LEU A 80 3.84 6.63 -4.05
N LYS A 81 4.05 6.64 -5.37
CA LYS A 81 5.06 5.78 -6.01
C LYS A 81 6.45 6.00 -5.41
N PHE A 82 6.85 7.26 -5.24
CA PHE A 82 8.17 7.61 -4.69
C PHE A 82 8.29 7.22 -3.21
N TYR A 83 7.22 7.41 -2.44
CA TYR A 83 7.13 6.95 -1.05
C TYR A 83 7.29 5.44 -0.95
N LEU A 84 6.52 4.65 -1.70
CA LEU A 84 6.63 3.19 -1.68
C LEU A 84 8.00 2.70 -2.17
N ALA A 85 8.56 3.33 -3.21
CA ALA A 85 9.90 2.98 -3.72
C ALA A 85 11.02 3.30 -2.72
N SER A 86 10.84 4.27 -1.83
CA SER A 86 11.83 4.62 -0.81
C SER A 86 12.04 3.53 0.26
N PHE A 87 11.14 2.55 0.36
CA PHE A 87 11.31 1.40 1.25
C PHE A 87 12.35 0.39 0.77
N ARG A 88 12.86 0.51 -0.46
CA ARG A 88 13.73 -0.49 -1.10
C ARG A 88 14.92 -0.95 -0.23
N ASN A 89 15.49 -0.03 0.54
CA ASN A 89 16.62 -0.30 1.44
C ASN A 89 16.24 -0.18 2.92
N GLU A 90 14.95 0.01 3.23
CA GLU A 90 14.45 0.14 4.59
C GLU A 90 14.40 -1.23 5.25
N ARG A 91 14.91 -1.31 6.49
CA ARG A 91 14.89 -2.54 7.29
C ARG A 91 13.71 -2.51 8.25
N GLY A 92 12.85 -3.52 8.20
CA GLY A 92 11.73 -3.63 9.12
C GLY A 92 10.96 -4.92 8.97
N PHE A 93 10.31 -5.36 10.05
CA PHE A 93 9.34 -6.43 9.95
C PHE A 93 8.18 -6.00 9.05
N ASN A 94 7.66 -6.93 8.26
CA ASN A 94 6.60 -6.70 7.28
C ASN A 94 5.34 -6.08 7.94
N GLU A 95 5.07 -6.45 9.18
CA GLU A 95 4.02 -5.91 10.04
C GLU A 95 4.26 -4.43 10.36
N ALA A 96 5.48 -4.07 10.79
CA ALA A 96 5.83 -2.70 11.12
C ALA A 96 5.83 -1.80 9.87
N ILE A 97 6.32 -2.31 8.74
CA ILE A 97 6.30 -1.60 7.46
C ILE A 97 4.88 -1.31 7.02
N THR A 98 3.97 -2.29 7.09
CA THR A 98 2.57 -2.11 6.67
C THR A 98 1.84 -1.09 7.55
N ASN A 99 2.06 -1.11 8.86
CA ASN A 99 1.48 -0.12 9.79
C ASN A 99 2.04 1.28 9.54
N ARG A 100 3.36 1.40 9.29
CA ARG A 100 3.98 2.69 8.93
C ARG A 100 3.37 3.29 7.66
N ILE A 101 3.13 2.46 6.64
CA ILE A 101 2.46 2.91 5.40
C ILE A 101 1.08 3.49 5.74
N LEU A 102 0.30 2.83 6.58
CA LEU A 102 -1.00 3.34 7.01
C LEU A 102 -0.86 4.66 7.79
N ASP A 103 0.03 4.73 8.77
CA ASP A 103 0.24 5.92 9.62
C ASP A 103 0.65 7.15 8.81
N ASP A 104 1.58 6.98 7.88
CA ASP A 104 2.04 8.05 7.00
C ASP A 104 0.92 8.47 6.02
N PHE A 105 0.12 7.52 5.54
CA PHE A 105 -1.03 7.78 4.68
C PHE A 105 -2.14 8.57 5.40
N ILE A 106 -2.45 8.21 6.64
CA ILE A 106 -3.40 8.93 7.51
C ILE A 106 -2.89 10.36 7.74
N ARG A 107 -1.61 10.50 8.11
CA ARG A 107 -0.99 11.81 8.35
C ARG A 107 -1.02 12.71 7.11
N ALA A 108 -0.90 12.13 5.93
CA ALA A 108 -0.89 12.86 4.67
C ALA A 108 -2.27 13.43 4.29
N CYS A 109 -3.34 12.62 4.36
CA CYS A 109 -4.63 12.99 3.77
C CYS A 109 -5.83 13.00 4.73
N GLU A 110 -5.66 12.61 6.00
CA GLU A 110 -6.73 12.50 7.01
C GLU A 110 -8.00 11.83 6.45
N PRO A 111 -7.89 10.60 5.92
CA PRO A 111 -8.99 9.94 5.22
C PRO A 111 -10.15 9.65 6.16
N ARG A 112 -11.35 9.42 5.61
CA ARG A 112 -12.49 8.93 6.40
C ARG A 112 -12.29 7.47 6.79
N GLU A 113 -11.81 6.69 5.84
CA GLU A 113 -11.45 5.29 5.98
C GLU A 113 -10.21 5.01 5.12
N ALA A 114 -9.31 4.14 5.58
CA ALA A 114 -8.20 3.63 4.79
C ALA A 114 -7.90 2.18 5.18
N ASN A 115 -7.58 1.34 4.21
CA ASN A 115 -7.11 -0.04 4.42
C ASN A 115 -5.84 -0.23 3.60
N ILE A 116 -4.81 -0.77 4.24
CA ILE A 116 -3.58 -1.21 3.58
C ILE A 116 -3.54 -2.73 3.66
N THR A 117 -3.45 -3.39 2.52
CA THR A 117 -3.16 -4.83 2.45
C THR A 117 -1.80 -5.00 1.79
N ALA A 118 -0.88 -5.65 2.50
CA ALA A 118 0.43 -6.00 2.00
C ALA A 118 0.55 -7.52 1.93
N SER A 119 0.62 -8.05 0.71
CA SER A 119 0.73 -9.48 0.43
C SER A 119 2.16 -9.81 0.05
N PHE A 120 2.94 -10.31 1.01
CA PHE A 120 4.36 -10.59 0.84
C PHE A 120 4.59 -11.95 0.18
N SER A 121 5.61 -12.01 -0.67
CA SER A 121 6.09 -13.26 -1.27
C SER A 121 6.53 -14.26 -0.20
N ALA A 122 6.25 -15.53 -0.42
CA ALA A 122 6.49 -16.56 0.57
C ALA A 122 7.98 -16.73 0.88
N ARG A 123 8.31 -16.94 2.17
CA ARG A 123 9.64 -17.33 2.63
C ARG A 123 9.54 -18.67 3.35
N GLY A 124 10.42 -19.60 2.99
CA GLY A 124 10.35 -20.97 3.53
C GLY A 124 9.02 -21.67 3.25
N GLY A 125 8.33 -21.31 2.15
CA GLY A 125 7.01 -21.85 1.81
C GLY A 125 5.83 -21.21 2.55
N ILE A 126 6.05 -20.18 3.37
CA ILE A 126 5.00 -19.51 4.14
C ILE A 126 4.76 -18.11 3.58
N ALA A 127 3.54 -17.85 3.11
CA ALA A 127 3.11 -16.51 2.69
C ALA A 127 2.63 -15.69 3.90
N LEU A 128 2.94 -14.40 3.91
CA LEU A 128 2.49 -13.45 4.93
C LEU A 128 1.63 -12.38 4.26
N MET A 129 0.44 -12.14 4.82
CA MET A 129 -0.42 -11.02 4.44
C MET A 129 -0.71 -10.19 5.69
N VAL A 130 -0.39 -8.90 5.63
CA VAL A 130 -0.68 -7.95 6.70
C VAL A 130 -1.79 -7.01 6.23
N ARG A 131 -2.79 -6.80 7.09
CA ARG A 131 -3.86 -5.84 6.86
C ARG A 131 -3.91 -4.85 8.02
N ALA A 132 -3.88 -3.56 7.70
CA ALA A 132 -4.03 -2.48 8.65
C ALA A 132 -5.15 -1.55 8.18
N SER A 133 -5.99 -1.06 9.10
CA SER A 133 -7.16 -0.25 8.76
C SER A 133 -7.32 0.96 9.67
N PHE A 134 -7.88 2.03 9.13
CA PHE A 134 -8.32 3.22 9.83
C PHE A 134 -9.76 3.58 9.43
N PRO A 135 -10.63 3.98 10.38
CA PRO A 135 -10.41 3.82 11.82
C PRO A 135 -10.23 2.34 12.18
N ASP A 136 -9.63 2.07 13.34
CA ASP A 136 -9.51 0.69 13.80
C ASP A 136 -10.92 0.15 14.05
N HIS A 137 -11.39 -0.68 13.12
CA HIS A 137 -12.65 -1.36 13.23
C HIS A 137 -12.36 -2.70 13.90
N PRO A 138 -12.70 -2.90 15.19
CA PRO A 138 -12.62 -4.22 15.79
C PRO A 138 -13.55 -5.12 14.98
N LYS A 139 -12.98 -6.02 14.17
CA LYS A 139 -13.81 -6.95 13.42
C LYS A 139 -14.50 -7.89 14.41
N GLY A 140 -15.83 -7.78 14.48
CA GLY A 140 -16.66 -8.93 14.80
C GLY A 140 -16.26 -10.10 13.90
N ARG A 141 -16.16 -11.29 14.49
CA ARG A 141 -15.77 -12.56 13.85
C ARG A 141 -16.32 -12.73 12.42
N GLY A 142 -15.44 -13.02 11.46
CA GLY A 142 -15.76 -13.48 10.09
C GLY A 142 -15.27 -12.49 9.02
N SER A 143 -14.56 -12.86 7.95
CA SER A 143 -14.26 -14.15 7.33
C SER A 143 -12.89 -14.01 6.66
N VAL A 144 -12.00 -14.98 6.88
CA VAL A 144 -10.85 -15.19 5.98
C VAL A 144 -11.41 -15.98 4.82
N GLU A 145 -11.65 -15.33 3.68
CA GLU A 145 -11.81 -16.08 2.43
C GLU A 145 -10.41 -16.47 1.97
N PRO A 146 -10.11 -17.78 1.81
CA PRO A 146 -8.83 -18.21 1.27
C PRO A 146 -8.74 -17.85 -0.21
N ALA A 147 -7.53 -17.48 -0.65
CA ALA A 147 -7.22 -17.24 -2.05
C ALA A 147 -7.54 -18.48 -2.89
N LYS A 148 -8.27 -18.29 -3.99
CA LYS A 148 -8.43 -19.34 -5.01
C LYS A 148 -7.06 -19.58 -5.63
N SER A 149 -6.54 -20.80 -5.48
CA SER A 149 -5.37 -21.26 -6.22
C SER A 149 -5.77 -21.55 -7.66
N ASP A 150 -5.27 -20.77 -8.61
CA ASP A 150 -5.32 -21.12 -10.02
C ASP A 150 -4.39 -22.32 -10.28
N GLY A 151 -4.97 -23.51 -10.25
CA GLY A 151 -4.32 -24.77 -10.55
C GLY A 151 -4.60 -25.21 -11.98
N SER A 152 -3.92 -24.60 -12.95
CA SER A 152 -3.73 -25.24 -14.26
C SER A 152 -2.69 -26.36 -14.11
N ALA A 153 -3.07 -27.62 -14.20
CA ALA A 153 -2.27 -28.72 -14.78
C ALA A 153 -3.01 -30.05 -14.66
N GLY A 154 -3.29 -30.70 -15.79
CA GLY A 154 -3.86 -32.04 -15.78
C GLY A 154 -4.12 -32.65 -17.16
N ARG A 155 -3.19 -32.52 -18.11
CA ARG A 155 -3.14 -33.36 -19.32
C ARG A 155 -3.05 -34.83 -18.89
N ARG A 156 -3.87 -35.72 -19.48
CA ARG A 156 -3.61 -37.19 -19.55
C ARG A 156 -4.54 -37.86 -20.59
N PRO A 157 -4.24 -39.09 -21.04
CA PRO A 157 -3.89 -39.36 -22.43
C PRO A 157 -4.94 -40.19 -23.20
N THR A 158 -4.68 -40.36 -24.48
CA THR A 158 -5.33 -41.25 -25.45
C THR A 158 -5.62 -42.66 -24.92
N ALA A 159 -6.83 -43.19 -25.17
CA ALA A 159 -7.06 -44.62 -25.32
C ALA A 159 -8.26 -44.91 -26.26
N ARG A 160 -8.02 -45.88 -27.13
CA ARG A 160 -8.86 -46.46 -28.20
C ARG A 160 -10.31 -46.77 -27.81
N ARG A 161 -11.23 -46.59 -28.77
CA ARG A 161 -11.99 -47.67 -29.43
C ARG A 161 -12.49 -47.21 -30.79
#